data_AF-A0AAW1S5M6-F1
#
_entry.id   AF-A0AAW1S5M6-F1
#
_cell.length_a   1.000
_cell.length_b   1.000
_cell.length_c   1.000
_cell.angle_alpha   90.00
_cell.angle_beta   90.00
_cell.angle_gamma   90.00
#
_symmetry.space_group_name_H-M   'P 1'
#
loop_
_entity.id
_entity.type
_entity.pdbx_description
1 polymer ?
#
loop_
_entity_poly.entity_id
_entity_poly.type
_entity_poly.pdbx_seq_one_letter_code
_entity_poly.pdbx_strand_id
1 'polypeptide(L)'
;MTVYRDDDVISSSVKKDGQWEAGLAGAMLARLNAAAATASAAQQSLCRNADLAQRVLLLDKALGGSAAAGDCVMVSGVSNKGDGVLACNKAPGWVPGPGHVVRPWRLELARLDDLLGDCADDIVVAKMDVEGYEAHVLEGGRGTLLDRRIPFIHSEVGPVMMAGAGSNATAFLEAFAQAGYELRTGSWDTPRLLDPAEVVVKAAGKGLVNVCMTYNPSLDPRTPGAGGPRSTSPA
;
A
#
# COMPACT_ATOMS: atom_id res chain seq x y z
N MET A 1 2.40 5.00 -1.16
CA MET A 1 1.13 4.43 -1.67
C MET A 1 0.66 5.22 -2.87
N THR A 2 0.01 4.54 -3.81
CA THR A 2 -0.53 5.11 -5.04
C THR A 2 -1.94 4.59 -5.30
N VAL A 3 -2.90 5.44 -5.67
CA VAL A 3 -4.26 5.00 -6.06
C VAL A 3 -4.66 5.54 -7.43
N TYR A 4 -5.58 4.84 -8.10
CA TYR A 4 -5.98 5.07 -9.49
C TYR A 4 -7.51 5.04 -9.62
N ARG A 5 -8.10 5.91 -10.46
CA ARG A 5 -9.55 6.01 -10.71
C ARG A 5 -10.04 5.34 -12.02
N ASP A 6 -11.32 4.99 -12.09
CA ASP A 6 -11.99 4.15 -13.11
C ASP A 6 -11.95 4.68 -14.55
N ASP A 7 -11.89 6.01 -14.73
CA ASP A 7 -12.15 6.63 -16.03
C ASP A 7 -11.19 6.27 -17.18
N ASP A 8 -10.10 5.51 -16.97
CA ASP A 8 -9.07 5.30 -18.00
C ASP A 8 -8.01 4.23 -17.62
N VAL A 9 -8.40 2.94 -17.52
CA VAL A 9 -7.45 1.83 -17.30
C VAL A 9 -7.13 1.12 -18.63
N ILE A 10 -5.98 1.45 -19.24
CA ILE A 10 -5.40 0.65 -20.32
C ILE A 10 -4.38 -0.35 -19.76
N SER A 11 -4.67 -1.62 -19.97
CA SER A 11 -3.75 -2.74 -19.80
C SER A 11 -2.55 -2.63 -20.75
N SER A 12 -1.37 -2.27 -20.23
CA SER A 12 -0.11 -2.89 -20.63
C SER A 12 1.00 -2.61 -19.59
N SER A 13 1.50 -3.67 -18.97
CA SER A 13 2.67 -3.65 -18.09
C SER A 13 3.96 -3.64 -18.91
N VAL A 14 4.74 -2.56 -18.84
CA VAL A 14 6.11 -2.55 -19.39
C VAL A 14 7.09 -2.91 -18.29
N LYS A 15 7.76 -4.05 -18.45
CA LYS A 15 8.81 -4.51 -17.54
C LYS A 15 10.10 -3.78 -17.90
N LYS A 16 10.54 -2.85 -17.06
CA LYS A 16 11.93 -2.40 -17.03
C LYS A 16 12.42 -2.45 -15.58
N ASP A 17 13.47 -3.23 -15.35
CA ASP A 17 14.24 -3.24 -14.10
C ASP A 17 13.53 -3.71 -12.81
N GLY A 18 12.49 -4.54 -12.94
CA GLY A 18 11.85 -5.20 -11.79
C GLY A 18 10.89 -4.32 -10.98
N GLN A 19 10.70 -3.06 -11.40
CA GLN A 19 9.62 -2.20 -10.89
C GLN A 19 8.41 -2.31 -11.83
N TRP A 20 7.26 -2.62 -11.24
CA TRP A 20 5.98 -2.56 -11.95
C TRP A 20 5.55 -1.10 -12.03
N GLU A 21 5.66 -0.52 -13.23
CA GLU A 21 4.93 0.69 -13.60
C GLU A 21 3.61 0.24 -14.26
N ALA A 22 2.48 0.55 -13.64
CA ALA A 22 1.20 0.46 -14.32
C ALA A 22 1.22 1.51 -15.45
N GLY A 23 1.35 1.07 -16.69
CA GLY A 23 1.15 1.93 -17.86
C GLY A 23 -0.30 2.38 -17.85
N LEU A 24 -0.54 3.66 -17.62
CA LEU A 24 -1.89 4.21 -17.52
C LEU A 24 -2.01 5.40 -18.45
N ALA A 25 -2.76 5.20 -19.52
CA ALA A 25 -3.26 6.28 -20.32
C ALA A 25 -4.57 6.75 -19.68
N GLY A 26 -4.44 7.61 -18.65
CA GLY A 26 -5.53 8.50 -18.26
C GLY A 26 -6.09 8.42 -16.84
N ALA A 27 -5.59 7.54 -15.97
CA ALA A 27 -6.03 7.49 -14.57
C ALA A 27 -5.61 8.74 -13.76
N MET A 28 -6.47 9.15 -12.82
CA MET A 28 -6.06 10.10 -11.77
C MET A 28 -5.14 9.37 -10.78
N LEU A 29 -3.89 9.79 -10.67
CA LEU A 29 -2.87 9.20 -9.79
C LEU A 29 -2.79 10.01 -8.50
N ALA A 30 -3.22 9.47 -7.36
CA ALA A 30 -2.80 10.07 -6.09
C ALA A 30 -1.55 9.34 -5.58
N ARG A 31 -0.37 9.99 -5.66
CA ARG A 31 0.88 9.43 -5.12
C ARG A 31 1.22 10.13 -3.83
N LEU A 32 1.26 9.34 -2.76
CA LEU A 32 1.65 9.73 -1.42
C LEU A 32 3.12 9.39 -1.23
N ASN A 33 3.96 10.42 -1.23
CA ASN A 33 5.40 10.29 -1.05
C ASN A 33 5.80 10.95 0.26
N ALA A 34 6.52 10.21 1.10
CA ALA A 34 7.10 10.74 2.31
C ALA A 34 8.53 11.28 2.07
N ALA A 35 9.22 10.82 1.03
CA ALA A 35 10.60 11.23 0.75
C ALA A 35 10.64 12.43 -0.21
N ALA A 36 11.24 13.56 0.18
CA ALA A 36 11.32 14.73 -0.69
C ALA A 36 12.14 14.47 -1.97
N ALA A 37 13.15 13.60 -1.91
CA ALA A 37 13.88 13.15 -3.10
C ALA A 37 12.96 12.41 -4.09
N THR A 38 12.07 11.55 -3.58
CA THR A 38 11.08 10.82 -4.37
C THR A 38 9.98 11.75 -4.89
N ALA A 39 9.56 12.74 -4.09
CA ALA A 39 8.65 13.79 -4.53
C ALA A 39 9.26 14.62 -5.67
N SER A 40 10.52 15.03 -5.56
CA SER A 40 11.24 15.74 -6.63
C SER A 40 11.36 14.89 -7.90
N ALA A 41 11.69 13.61 -7.78
CA ALA A 41 11.75 12.72 -8.95
C ALA A 41 10.38 12.54 -9.60
N ALA A 42 9.32 12.40 -8.79
CA ALA A 42 7.95 12.35 -9.27
C ALA A 42 7.55 13.64 -9.99
N GLN A 43 7.81 14.81 -9.39
CA GLN A 43 7.56 16.12 -10.00
C GLN A 43 8.32 16.29 -11.31
N GLN A 44 9.61 15.92 -11.36
CA GLN A 44 10.39 15.96 -12.60
C GLN A 44 9.80 15.06 -13.69
N SER A 45 9.30 13.88 -13.32
CA SER A 45 8.60 13.00 -14.25
C SER A 45 7.31 13.65 -14.76
N LEU A 46 6.49 14.22 -13.88
CA LEU A 46 5.25 14.92 -14.26
C LEU A 46 5.53 16.16 -15.14
N CYS A 47 6.58 16.93 -14.86
CA CYS A 47 6.98 18.06 -15.69
C CYS A 47 7.34 17.64 -17.13
N ARG A 48 7.84 16.41 -17.32
CA ARG A 48 8.15 15.85 -18.64
C ARG A 48 6.94 15.19 -19.31
N ASN A 49 5.83 15.03 -18.59
CA ASN A 49 4.62 14.35 -19.04
C ASN A 49 3.39 15.20 -18.69
N ALA A 50 3.23 16.36 -19.35
CA ALA A 50 2.22 17.36 -19.00
C ALA A 50 0.77 16.81 -19.01
N ASP A 51 0.44 15.93 -19.96
CA ASP A 51 -0.88 15.30 -20.04
C ASP A 51 -1.16 14.41 -18.83
N LEU A 52 -0.14 13.71 -18.32
CA LEU A 52 -0.24 12.90 -17.11
C LEU A 52 -0.30 13.80 -15.87
N ALA A 53 0.48 14.88 -15.82
CA ALA A 53 0.53 15.81 -14.70
C ALA A 53 -0.84 16.40 -14.35
N GLN A 54 -1.70 16.65 -15.35
CA GLN A 54 -3.07 17.13 -15.13
C GLN A 54 -3.96 16.10 -14.41
N ARG A 55 -3.55 14.85 -14.38
CA ARG A 55 -4.26 13.73 -13.78
C ARG A 55 -3.57 13.25 -12.50
N VAL A 56 -2.42 13.79 -12.11
CA VAL A 56 -1.71 13.32 -10.91
C VAL A 56 -1.83 14.32 -9.78
N LEU A 57 -2.38 13.86 -8.66
CA LEU A 57 -2.28 14.56 -7.38
C LEU A 57 -1.10 14.00 -6.59
N LEU A 58 -0.05 14.80 -6.41
CA LEU A 58 1.03 14.48 -5.50
C LEU A 58 0.71 15.01 -4.10
N LEU A 59 0.63 14.11 -3.13
CA LEU A 59 0.42 14.46 -1.73
C LEU A 59 1.72 14.23 -0.96
N ASP A 60 2.26 15.30 -0.36
CA ASP A 60 3.44 15.24 0.50
C ASP A 60 3.02 14.92 1.95
N LYS A 61 2.45 13.72 2.10
CA LYS A 61 1.94 13.19 3.37
C LYS A 61 2.42 11.76 3.55
N ALA A 62 2.78 11.43 4.78
CA ALA A 62 2.93 10.07 5.22
C ALA A 62 1.56 9.46 5.55
N LEU A 63 1.41 8.14 5.37
CA LEU A 63 0.19 7.43 5.77
C LEU A 63 0.41 6.64 7.06
N GLY A 64 -0.60 6.60 7.92
CA GLY A 64 -0.61 5.78 9.14
C GLY A 64 -1.99 5.65 9.76
N GLY A 65 -2.06 4.96 10.90
CA GLY A 65 -3.32 4.62 11.59
C GLY A 65 -4.08 5.80 12.17
N SER A 66 -3.36 6.86 12.52
CA SER A 66 -3.91 8.10 13.05
C SER A 66 -3.31 9.30 12.35
N ALA A 67 -4.12 10.36 12.24
CA ALA A 67 -3.59 11.68 11.90
C ALA A 67 -2.80 12.17 13.11
N ALA A 68 -1.54 12.49 12.91
CA ALA A 68 -0.71 13.02 13.96
C ALA A 68 0.10 14.18 13.40
N ALA A 69 -0.06 15.35 14.03
CA ALA A 69 0.93 16.42 13.97
C ALA A 69 2.15 16.02 14.81
N GLY A 70 2.79 14.91 14.43
CA GLY A 70 3.98 14.38 15.10
C GLY A 70 5.25 14.89 14.43
N ASP A 71 6.34 14.95 15.20
CA ASP A 71 7.68 15.13 14.64
C ASP A 71 8.14 13.80 14.02
N CYS A 72 7.65 13.53 12.81
CA CYS A 72 8.10 12.41 12.00
C CYS A 72 9.20 12.89 11.07
N VAL A 73 10.35 12.21 11.15
CA VAL A 73 11.47 12.40 10.23
C VAL A 73 11.65 11.18 9.37
N MET A 74 12.10 11.39 8.13
CA MET A 74 12.52 10.26 7.29
C MET A 74 13.93 9.83 7.68
N VAL A 75 14.13 8.51 7.74
CA VAL A 75 15.43 7.88 7.96
C VAL A 75 15.71 7.01 6.75
N SER A 76 16.90 7.15 6.17
CA SER A 76 17.26 6.41 4.97
C SER A 76 18.73 6.03 4.99
N GLY A 77 19.11 5.05 4.17
CA GLY A 77 20.51 4.68 3.98
C GLY A 77 21.33 5.85 3.43
N VAL A 78 22.63 5.92 3.73
CA VAL A 78 23.48 7.04 3.27
C VAL A 78 23.45 7.18 1.74
N SER A 79 23.49 6.06 1.02
CA SER A 79 23.47 5.98 -0.44
C SER A 79 22.07 5.96 -1.05
N ASN A 80 21.10 5.29 -0.40
CA ASN A 80 19.73 5.21 -0.89
C ASN A 80 18.85 6.28 -0.21
N LYS A 81 18.65 7.41 -0.89
CA LYS A 81 17.92 8.57 -0.35
C LYS A 81 16.40 8.51 -0.61
N GLY A 82 15.97 7.70 -1.58
CA GLY A 82 14.58 7.64 -2.04
C GLY A 82 13.74 6.58 -1.34
N ASP A 83 14.41 5.64 -0.69
CA ASP A 83 13.86 4.50 0.04
C ASP A 83 14.26 4.67 1.51
N GLY A 84 13.28 4.86 2.35
CA GLY A 84 13.49 5.09 3.77
C GLY A 84 12.21 5.01 4.57
N VAL A 85 12.40 4.87 5.87
CA VAL A 85 11.35 4.63 6.85
C VAL A 85 11.07 5.89 7.66
N LEU A 86 9.84 6.01 8.14
CA LEU A 86 9.50 7.09 9.06
C LEU A 86 9.94 6.74 10.47
N ALA A 87 10.51 7.73 11.15
CA ALA A 87 10.83 7.69 12.56
C ALA A 87 10.05 8.82 13.24
N CYS A 88 8.94 8.46 13.88
CA CYS A 88 8.09 9.40 14.59
C CYS A 88 8.37 9.39 16.10
N ASN A 89 8.21 10.54 16.73
CA ASN A 89 8.23 10.71 18.19
C ASN A 89 9.50 10.16 18.85
N LYS A 90 10.64 10.27 18.16
CA LYS A 90 11.93 9.81 18.70
C LYS A 90 12.40 10.78 19.80
N ALA A 91 13.00 10.22 20.84
CA ALA A 91 13.56 11.01 21.93
C ALA A 91 14.67 11.95 21.44
N PRO A 92 14.89 13.10 22.09
CA PRO A 92 16.03 13.97 21.81
C PRO A 92 17.35 13.20 21.83
N GLY A 93 18.21 13.40 20.83
CA GLY A 93 19.49 12.70 20.71
C GLY A 93 19.40 11.28 20.14
N TRP A 94 18.21 10.80 19.78
CA TRP A 94 18.08 9.55 19.04
C TRP A 94 18.85 9.62 17.72
N VAL A 95 19.61 8.57 17.44
CA VAL A 95 20.33 8.38 16.19
C VAL A 95 19.87 7.08 15.53
N PRO A 96 19.75 7.06 14.19
CA PRO A 96 19.43 5.84 13.49
C PRO A 96 20.60 4.84 13.56
N GLY A 97 20.32 3.57 13.25
CA GLY A 97 21.36 2.54 13.24
C GLY A 97 22.49 2.82 12.24
N PRO A 98 23.61 2.09 12.32
CA PRO A 98 24.74 2.25 11.41
C PRO A 98 24.32 2.27 9.93
N GLY A 99 24.94 3.14 9.13
CA GLY A 99 24.66 3.26 7.69
C GLY A 99 23.38 4.03 7.34
N HIS A 100 22.67 4.56 8.33
CA HIS A 100 21.45 5.35 8.14
C HIS A 100 21.65 6.78 8.63
N VAL A 101 20.89 7.72 8.06
CA VAL A 101 20.89 9.13 8.45
C VAL A 101 19.48 9.66 8.58
N VAL A 102 19.27 10.58 9.51
CA VAL A 102 18.05 11.37 9.59
C VAL A 102 18.07 12.38 8.45
N ARG A 103 17.02 12.39 7.65
CA ARG A 103 16.81 13.39 6.61
C ARG A 103 16.13 14.62 7.24
N PRO A 104 16.44 15.84 6.79
CA PRO A 104 15.87 17.06 7.36
C PRO A 104 14.40 17.29 6.96
N TRP A 105 13.72 16.26 6.45
CA TRP A 105 12.34 16.31 6.01
C TRP A 105 11.43 15.93 7.16
N ARG A 106 10.56 16.87 7.54
CA ARG A 106 9.48 16.66 8.49
C ARG A 106 8.22 16.36 7.71
N LEU A 107 7.52 15.32 8.12
CA LEU A 107 6.39 14.79 7.38
C LEU A 107 5.19 14.72 8.30
N GLU A 108 4.05 15.13 7.77
CA GLU A 108 2.78 15.01 8.46
C GLU A 108 2.20 13.62 8.19
N LEU A 109 1.74 12.95 9.25
CA LEU A 109 0.99 11.72 9.14
C LEU A 109 -0.49 12.03 8.92
N ALA A 110 -1.06 11.38 7.91
CA ALA A 110 -2.47 11.43 7.60
C ALA A 110 -3.06 10.01 7.54
N ARG A 111 -4.37 9.93 7.79
CA ARG A 111 -5.16 8.74 7.50
C ARG A 111 -5.55 8.75 6.02
N LEU A 112 -5.51 7.59 5.38
CA LEU A 112 -5.91 7.46 3.99
C LEU A 112 -7.39 7.82 3.81
N ASP A 113 -8.25 7.40 4.74
CA ASP A 113 -9.68 7.71 4.72
C ASP A 113 -9.94 9.22 4.72
N ASP A 114 -9.19 9.99 5.52
CA ASP A 114 -9.35 11.44 5.65
C ASP A 114 -8.91 12.19 4.37
N LEU A 115 -7.90 11.66 3.67
CA LEU A 115 -7.36 12.28 2.46
C LEU A 115 -8.25 12.08 1.23
N LEU A 116 -8.88 10.91 1.13
CA LEU A 116 -9.69 10.57 -0.04
C LEU A 116 -11.16 10.94 0.15
N GLY A 117 -11.69 10.84 1.37
CA GLY A 117 -13.09 11.15 1.67
C GLY A 117 -14.03 10.45 0.68
N ASP A 118 -14.92 11.23 0.07
CA ASP A 118 -15.91 10.71 -0.89
C ASP A 118 -15.29 10.27 -2.22
N CYS A 119 -14.07 10.69 -2.54
CA CYS A 119 -13.39 10.26 -3.77
C CYS A 119 -12.89 8.81 -3.71
N ALA A 120 -13.02 8.14 -2.57
CA ALA A 120 -12.61 6.75 -2.41
C ALA A 120 -13.42 5.78 -3.29
N ASP A 121 -14.66 6.13 -3.65
CA ASP A 121 -15.55 5.29 -4.46
C ASP A 121 -15.07 5.12 -5.90
N ASP A 122 -14.30 6.09 -6.42
CA ASP A 122 -13.82 6.05 -7.79
C ASP A 122 -12.55 5.19 -7.96
N ILE A 123 -11.98 4.67 -6.85
CA ILE A 123 -10.67 4.02 -6.86
C ILE A 123 -10.79 2.57 -7.32
N VAL A 124 -10.12 2.24 -8.43
CA VAL A 124 -10.11 0.89 -9.01
C VAL A 124 -8.86 0.08 -8.66
N VAL A 125 -7.74 0.76 -8.42
CA VAL A 125 -6.47 0.12 -8.07
C VAL A 125 -5.78 0.89 -6.94
N ALA A 126 -5.19 0.17 -5.99
CA ALA A 126 -4.27 0.71 -5.00
C ALA A 126 -2.94 -0.04 -5.01
N LYS A 127 -1.82 0.68 -4.91
CA LYS A 127 -0.48 0.13 -4.69
C LYS A 127 0.07 0.61 -3.35
N MET A 128 0.37 -0.32 -2.44
CA MET A 128 0.99 -0.09 -1.15
C MET A 128 2.42 -0.62 -1.15
N ASP A 129 3.35 0.29 -0.93
CA ASP A 129 4.78 0.01 -0.88
C ASP A 129 5.31 1.05 0.11
N VAL A 130 5.34 0.67 1.38
CA VAL A 130 5.54 1.57 2.52
C VAL A 130 6.50 0.97 3.55
N GLU A 131 7.43 0.15 3.07
CA GLU A 131 8.58 -0.34 3.83
C GLU A 131 8.22 -1.00 5.18
N GLY A 132 7.16 -1.82 5.20
CA GLY A 132 6.72 -2.52 6.41
C GLY A 132 5.62 -1.82 7.20
N TYR A 133 5.18 -0.63 6.79
CA TYR A 133 4.08 0.09 7.44
C TYR A 133 2.68 -0.23 6.85
N GLU A 134 2.55 -1.29 6.05
CA GLU A 134 1.31 -1.61 5.32
C GLU A 134 0.11 -1.76 6.27
N ALA A 135 0.31 -2.36 7.44
CA ALA A 135 -0.73 -2.51 8.46
C ALA A 135 -1.19 -1.17 9.06
N HIS A 136 -0.31 -0.19 9.19
CA HIS A 136 -0.66 1.13 9.70
C HIS A 136 -1.42 1.93 8.64
N VAL A 137 -1.05 1.77 7.37
CA VAL A 137 -1.83 2.33 6.26
C VAL A 137 -3.23 1.71 6.24
N LEU A 138 -3.33 0.40 6.45
CA LEU A 138 -4.61 -0.28 6.57
C LEU A 138 -5.43 0.27 7.73
N GLU A 139 -4.85 0.47 8.91
CA GLU A 139 -5.54 1.03 10.08
C GLU A 139 -6.17 2.40 9.80
N GLY A 140 -5.44 3.29 9.13
CA GLY A 140 -5.93 4.63 8.78
C GLY A 140 -6.74 4.68 7.48
N GLY A 141 -6.87 3.55 6.80
CA GLY A 141 -7.49 3.43 5.49
C GLY A 141 -8.51 2.31 5.40
N ARG A 142 -9.05 1.82 6.53
CA ARG A 142 -9.94 0.65 6.53
C ARG A 142 -11.20 0.92 5.72
N GLY A 143 -11.78 2.10 5.85
CA GLY A 143 -12.97 2.48 5.10
C GLY A 143 -12.71 2.43 3.60
N THR A 144 -11.63 3.07 3.16
CA THR A 144 -11.19 3.10 1.77
C THR A 144 -10.81 1.72 1.24
N LEU A 145 -9.94 0.98 1.94
CA LEU A 145 -9.34 -0.25 1.43
C LEU A 145 -10.24 -1.47 1.56
N LEU A 146 -11.07 -1.57 2.62
CA LEU A 146 -11.86 -2.76 2.91
C LEU A 146 -13.37 -2.55 2.76
N ASP A 147 -13.89 -1.39 3.14
CA ASP A 147 -15.35 -1.15 3.14
C ASP A 147 -15.84 -0.67 1.77
N ARG A 148 -15.08 0.20 1.10
CA ARG A 148 -15.33 0.57 -0.30
C ARG A 148 -14.92 -0.52 -1.30
N ARG A 149 -14.18 -1.54 -0.85
CA ARG A 149 -13.83 -2.74 -1.63
C ARG A 149 -13.12 -2.40 -2.94
N ILE A 150 -12.02 -1.63 -2.87
CA ILE A 150 -11.17 -1.34 -4.03
C ILE A 150 -10.90 -2.64 -4.81
N PRO A 151 -11.23 -2.72 -6.10
CA PRO A 151 -11.18 -3.96 -6.87
C PRO A 151 -9.81 -4.65 -6.84
N PHE A 152 -8.73 -3.88 -6.97
CA PHE A 152 -7.37 -4.42 -7.06
C PHE A 152 -6.42 -3.70 -6.11
N ILE A 153 -5.72 -4.46 -5.27
CA ILE A 153 -4.73 -3.90 -4.35
C ILE A 153 -3.42 -4.67 -4.50
N HIS A 154 -2.33 -3.99 -4.79
CA HIS A 154 -0.98 -4.56 -4.82
C HIS A 154 -0.21 -4.04 -3.61
N SER A 155 0.23 -4.91 -2.71
CA SER A 155 1.10 -4.57 -1.58
C SER A 155 2.45 -5.26 -1.68
N GLU A 156 3.53 -4.63 -1.23
CA GLU A 156 4.73 -5.36 -0.83
C GLU A 156 4.61 -5.79 0.63
N VAL A 157 4.87 -7.06 0.92
CA VAL A 157 4.74 -7.63 2.27
C VAL A 157 6.07 -8.22 2.69
N GLY A 158 6.70 -7.62 3.71
CA GLY A 158 7.92 -8.10 4.34
C GLY A 158 7.68 -8.40 5.83
N PRO A 159 7.45 -9.66 6.23
CA PRO A 159 7.08 -9.99 7.61
C PRO A 159 8.04 -9.47 8.68
N VAL A 160 9.35 -9.51 8.40
CA VAL A 160 10.39 -8.99 9.31
C VAL A 160 10.31 -7.46 9.41
N MET A 161 10.08 -6.76 8.30
CA MET A 161 9.95 -5.30 8.29
C MET A 161 8.69 -4.86 9.02
N MET A 162 7.57 -5.53 8.74
CA MET A 162 6.30 -5.28 9.41
C MET A 162 6.39 -5.51 10.92
N ALA A 163 7.06 -6.59 11.36
CA ALA A 163 7.33 -6.83 12.78
C ALA A 163 8.20 -5.72 13.40
N GLY A 164 9.24 -5.27 12.68
CA GLY A 164 10.07 -4.14 13.09
C GLY A 164 9.31 -2.81 13.21
N ALA A 165 8.27 -2.63 12.39
CA ALA A 165 7.35 -1.51 12.48
C ALA A 165 6.28 -1.67 13.58
N GLY A 166 6.27 -2.78 14.33
CA GLY A 166 5.29 -3.05 15.39
C GLY A 166 3.97 -3.62 14.88
N SER A 167 3.96 -4.22 13.69
CA SER A 167 2.77 -4.81 13.06
C SER A 167 2.92 -6.30 12.75
N ASN A 168 1.84 -6.94 12.28
CA ASN A 168 1.81 -8.37 11.99
C ASN A 168 1.33 -8.62 10.55
N ALA A 169 2.18 -9.24 9.73
CA ALA A 169 1.89 -9.51 8.32
C ALA A 169 0.70 -10.47 8.12
N THR A 170 0.56 -11.48 8.98
CA THR A 170 -0.58 -12.41 8.92
C THR A 170 -1.88 -11.67 9.20
N ALA A 171 -1.94 -10.88 10.29
CA ALA A 171 -3.13 -10.11 10.64
C ALA A 171 -3.52 -9.08 9.55
N PHE A 172 -2.52 -8.45 8.93
CA PHE A 172 -2.72 -7.56 7.78
C PHE A 172 -3.40 -8.28 6.61
N LEU A 173 -2.88 -9.45 6.20
CA LEU A 173 -3.44 -10.23 5.10
C LEU A 173 -4.80 -10.87 5.45
N GLU A 174 -4.99 -11.30 6.70
CA GLU A 174 -6.26 -11.80 7.21
C GLU A 174 -7.37 -10.74 7.10
N ALA A 175 -7.07 -9.48 7.39
CA ALA A 175 -8.05 -8.41 7.26
C ALA A 175 -8.59 -8.27 5.82
N PHE A 176 -7.72 -8.42 4.81
CA PHE A 176 -8.15 -8.44 3.41
C PHE A 176 -8.93 -9.72 3.07
N ALA A 177 -8.43 -10.89 3.47
CA ALA A 177 -9.12 -12.15 3.22
C ALA A 177 -10.55 -12.16 3.82
N GLN A 178 -10.71 -11.66 5.05
CA GLN A 178 -12.01 -11.51 5.71
C GLN A 178 -12.93 -10.49 5.04
N ALA A 179 -12.35 -9.48 4.38
CA ALA A 179 -13.10 -8.50 3.59
C ALA A 179 -13.47 -9.01 2.18
N GLY A 180 -13.19 -10.29 1.87
CA GLY A 180 -13.53 -10.93 0.60
C GLY A 180 -12.46 -10.80 -0.49
N TYR A 181 -11.22 -10.51 -0.12
CA TYR A 181 -10.11 -10.46 -1.08
C TYR A 181 -9.47 -11.84 -1.28
N GLU A 182 -9.17 -12.16 -2.53
CA GLU A 182 -8.30 -13.25 -2.91
C GLU A 182 -6.84 -12.81 -2.91
N LEU A 183 -5.94 -13.62 -2.34
CA LEU A 183 -4.53 -13.30 -2.27
C LEU A 183 -3.75 -14.02 -3.40
N ARG A 184 -2.75 -13.35 -3.97
CA ARG A 184 -1.84 -13.90 -4.99
C ARG A 184 -0.44 -13.39 -4.72
N THR A 185 0.60 -14.17 -4.99
CA THR A 185 1.99 -13.74 -4.81
C THR A 185 2.66 -13.48 -6.15
N GLY A 186 3.25 -12.30 -6.34
CA GLY A 186 3.97 -11.92 -7.55
C GLY A 186 3.14 -11.03 -8.48
N SER A 187 2.16 -11.61 -9.18
CA SER A 187 1.28 -10.89 -10.11
C SER A 187 -0.16 -11.42 -10.08
N TRP A 188 -1.08 -10.69 -10.72
CA TRP A 188 -2.50 -11.04 -10.86
C TRP A 188 -2.75 -12.37 -11.60
N ASP A 189 -1.82 -12.79 -12.45
CA ASP A 189 -1.93 -14.03 -13.24
C ASP A 189 -1.43 -15.27 -12.48
N THR A 190 -0.88 -15.09 -11.28
CA THR A 190 -0.39 -16.22 -10.47
C THR A 190 -1.53 -17.00 -9.81
N PRO A 191 -1.32 -18.29 -9.47
CA PRO A 191 -2.33 -19.07 -8.79
C PRO A 191 -2.82 -18.39 -7.50
N ARG A 192 -4.14 -18.44 -7.30
CA ARG A 192 -4.80 -17.96 -6.10
C ARG A 192 -4.28 -18.68 -4.86
N LEU A 193 -4.01 -17.91 -3.82
CA LEU A 193 -3.76 -18.36 -2.47
C LEU A 193 -4.87 -17.78 -1.60
N LEU A 194 -5.42 -18.59 -0.71
CA LEU A 194 -6.44 -18.12 0.23
C LEU A 194 -5.96 -18.01 1.65
N ASP A 195 -4.84 -18.64 1.96
CA ASP A 195 -4.31 -18.66 3.31
C ASP A 195 -3.26 -17.55 3.49
N PRO A 196 -3.54 -16.53 4.32
CA PRO A 196 -2.56 -15.53 4.74
C PRO A 196 -1.25 -16.13 5.23
N ALA A 197 -1.28 -17.27 5.95
CA ALA A 197 -0.09 -17.90 6.50
C ALA A 197 0.84 -18.43 5.38
N GLU A 198 0.28 -18.99 4.30
CA GLU A 198 1.08 -19.44 3.15
C GLU A 198 1.81 -18.27 2.47
N VAL A 199 1.16 -17.11 2.37
CA VAL A 199 1.77 -15.89 1.82
C VAL A 199 2.92 -15.43 2.72
N VAL A 200 2.73 -15.42 4.04
CA VAL A 200 3.77 -15.04 5.01
C VAL A 200 4.96 -15.99 4.97
N VAL A 201 4.74 -17.31 4.87
CA VAL A 201 5.83 -18.30 4.72
C VAL A 201 6.64 -18.03 3.44
N LYS A 202 5.96 -17.75 2.32
CA LYS A 202 6.63 -17.38 1.06
C LYS A 202 7.44 -16.10 1.19
N ALA A 203 6.90 -15.09 1.89
CA ALA A 203 7.58 -13.83 2.12
C ALA A 203 8.82 -14.00 3.02
N ALA A 204 8.71 -14.79 4.11
CA ALA A 204 9.81 -15.05 5.03
C ALA A 204 11.02 -15.69 4.34
N GLY A 205 10.79 -16.60 3.38
CA GLY A 205 11.87 -17.22 2.61
C GLY A 205 12.60 -16.27 1.64
N LYS A 206 12.03 -15.10 1.34
CA LYS A 206 12.56 -14.13 0.37
C LYS A 206 12.86 -12.75 0.99
N GLY A 207 12.55 -12.56 2.28
CA GLY A 207 12.56 -11.26 2.95
C GLY A 207 11.28 -10.45 2.68
N LEU A 208 10.88 -10.35 1.41
CA LEU A 208 9.68 -9.66 0.94
C LEU A 208 8.97 -10.42 -0.18
N VAL A 209 7.68 -10.17 -0.35
CA VAL A 209 6.90 -10.66 -1.49
C VAL A 209 5.88 -9.62 -1.94
N ASN A 210 5.73 -9.50 -3.25
CA ASN A 210 4.61 -8.79 -3.83
C ASN A 210 3.32 -9.60 -3.63
N VAL A 211 2.29 -8.97 -3.07
CA VAL A 211 0.97 -9.56 -2.86
C VAL A 211 -0.06 -8.78 -3.66
N CYS A 212 -0.78 -9.49 -4.52
CA CYS A 212 -1.87 -8.97 -5.31
C CYS A 212 -3.19 -9.46 -4.70
N MET A 213 -4.06 -8.54 -4.30
CA MET A 213 -5.33 -8.76 -3.61
C MET A 213 -6.51 -8.32 -4.49
N THR A 214 -7.32 -9.29 -4.95
CA THR A 214 -8.48 -9.00 -5.82
C THR A 214 -9.76 -9.14 -5.01
N TYR A 215 -10.59 -8.11 -4.98
CA TYR A 215 -11.90 -8.22 -4.34
C TYR A 215 -12.79 -9.22 -5.09
N ASN A 216 -13.34 -10.19 -4.37
CA ASN A 216 -14.27 -11.17 -4.90
C ASN A 216 -15.56 -11.17 -4.06
N PRO A 217 -16.69 -10.65 -4.59
CA PRO A 217 -17.95 -10.59 -3.85
C PRO A 217 -18.44 -11.93 -3.31
N SER A 218 -18.08 -13.06 -3.94
CA SER A 218 -18.46 -14.41 -3.47
C SER A 218 -17.74 -14.84 -2.19
N LEU A 219 -16.66 -14.15 -1.81
CA LEU A 219 -15.88 -14.41 -0.60
C LEU A 219 -16.19 -13.43 0.52
N ASP A 220 -16.83 -12.30 0.22
CA ASP A 220 -17.16 -11.29 1.23
C ASP A 220 -18.41 -11.71 2.01
N PRO A 221 -18.30 -12.02 3.32
CA PRO A 221 -19.45 -12.45 4.13
C PRO A 221 -20.54 -11.37 4.28
N ARG A 222 -20.22 -10.11 3.95
CA ARG A 222 -21.16 -8.99 3.97
C ARG A 222 -22.01 -8.93 2.69
N THR A 223 -21.64 -9.65 1.64
CA THR A 223 -22.38 -9.67 0.37
C THR A 223 -23.57 -10.63 0.47
N PRO A 224 -24.81 -10.18 0.18
CA PRO A 224 -25.97 -11.07 0.18
C PRO A 224 -25.77 -12.26 -0.76
N GLY A 225 -25.92 -13.48 -0.24
CA GLY A 225 -25.72 -14.70 -1.02
C GLY A 225 -24.29 -15.23 -1.05
N ALA A 226 -23.34 -14.58 -0.38
CA ALA A 226 -22.02 -15.16 -0.09
C ALA A 226 -22.18 -16.27 0.95
N GLY A 227 -22.62 -17.43 0.48
CA GLY A 227 -22.79 -18.64 1.27
C GLY A 227 -22.22 -19.81 0.48
N GLY A 228 -21.01 -20.22 0.86
CA GLY A 228 -20.60 -21.60 0.64
C GLY A 228 -21.66 -22.57 1.20
N PRO A 229 -21.69 -23.83 0.75
CA PRO A 229 -22.75 -24.77 1.07
C PRO A 229 -23.05 -24.72 2.56
N ARG A 230 -24.29 -24.34 2.92
CA ARG A 230 -24.76 -24.38 4.31
C ARG A 230 -24.45 -25.80 4.80
N SER A 231 -23.53 -25.91 5.76
CA SER A 231 -23.28 -27.15 6.47
C SER A 231 -24.62 -27.61 7.02
N THR A 232 -25.26 -28.56 6.34
CA THR A 232 -26.38 -29.30 6.89
C THR A 232 -25.76 -30.25 7.90
N SER A 233 -25.66 -29.84 9.16
CA SER A 233 -25.39 -30.77 10.25
C SER A 233 -26.42 -31.91 10.14
N PRO A 234 -25.99 -33.18 10.08
CA PRO A 234 -26.92 -34.29 10.13
C PRO A 234 -27.63 -34.27 11.49
N ALA A 235 -28.95 -34.45 11.44
CA ALA A 235 -29.84 -34.53 12.60
C ALA A 235 -29.59 -35.80 13.43
#